data_AF-A0AAU2AGT9-F1
#
_entry.id   AF-A0AAU2AGT9-F1
#
_cell.length_a   1.000
_cell.length_b   1.000
_cell.length_c   1.000
_cell.angle_alpha   90.00
_cell.angle_beta   90.00
_cell.angle_gamma   90.00
#
_symmetry.space_group_name_H-M   'P 1'
#
loop_
_entity.id
_entity.type
_entity.pdbx_description
1 polymer ?
#
loop_
_entity_poly.entity_id
_entity_poly.type
_entity_poly.pdbx_seq_one_letter_code
_entity_poly.pdbx_strand_id
1 'polypeptide(L)'
;MRLLPRSVALVGAVLSAAALVGPAPATAAQPPASRYLNLHQCVFDAFLPASFDLMTTVVPSRDGRFTAGTNISGAADASPSCGRGDGTYENNVYSAAEGYDLTAGRYLNLHQCVYFGDYDQTHLTTVVPTTDFKFTAATNVSNTRDTAPRCSSGGGVYDLLPLLSSATPLDLAAGRYLNLHQCMYYFNGRRDHFTTVAPSGDGRFKAGTNISNTPDTTPSCGPGDGQYQLIPLLSGVKAIPVS
;
A
#
# COMPACT_ATOMS: atom_id res chain seq x y z
N MET A 1 43.47 74.14 -42.55
CA MET A 1 43.52 73.92 -41.09
C MET A 1 42.22 73.26 -40.68
N ARG A 2 42.34 72.07 -40.09
CA ARG A 2 41.30 71.07 -39.87
C ARG A 2 41.15 70.86 -38.35
N LEU A 3 39.91 70.68 -37.89
CA LEU A 3 39.49 69.85 -36.73
C LEU A 3 39.88 70.40 -35.33
N LEU A 4 39.11 70.33 -34.24
CA LEU A 4 37.80 69.77 -33.84
C LEU A 4 37.55 70.27 -32.37
N PRO A 5 36.52 69.86 -31.61
CA PRO A 5 35.58 70.74 -30.92
C PRO A 5 35.70 70.70 -29.37
N ARG A 6 34.83 71.42 -28.66
CA ARG A 6 34.53 71.15 -27.24
C ARG A 6 33.05 71.39 -26.93
N SER A 7 32.41 70.33 -26.45
CA SER A 7 31.09 70.33 -25.79
C SER A 7 31.24 69.58 -24.47
N VAL A 8 30.74 70.13 -23.36
CA VAL A 8 30.28 69.48 -22.10
C VAL A 8 29.57 70.60 -21.31
N ALA A 9 28.46 70.47 -20.55
CA ALA A 9 27.30 69.59 -20.44
C ALA A 9 26.35 70.33 -19.44
N LEU A 10 25.03 70.20 -19.58
CA LEU A 10 24.10 70.66 -18.54
C LEU A 10 23.15 69.53 -18.15
N VAL A 11 22.99 69.40 -16.84
CA VAL A 11 22.27 68.37 -16.08
C VAL A 11 20.76 68.57 -16.23
N GLY A 12 20.04 67.52 -16.66
CA GLY A 12 18.58 67.45 -16.64
C GLY A 12 18.13 66.29 -15.76
N ALA A 13 17.46 66.60 -14.65
CA ALA A 13 16.85 65.62 -13.77
C ALA A 13 15.57 65.05 -14.38
N VAL A 14 15.45 63.72 -14.43
CA VAL A 14 14.23 63.00 -14.82
C VAL A 14 13.67 62.35 -13.56
N LEU A 15 12.49 62.80 -13.10
CA LEU A 15 11.70 62.12 -12.09
C LEU A 15 10.94 60.96 -12.76
N SER A 16 11.31 59.73 -12.43
CA SER A 16 10.56 58.52 -12.80
C SER A 16 9.59 58.16 -11.67
N ALA A 17 8.29 58.23 -11.95
CA ALA A 17 7.26 57.69 -11.06
C ALA A 17 7.25 56.16 -11.14
N ALA A 18 7.71 55.49 -10.08
CA ALA A 18 7.62 54.05 -9.94
C ALA A 18 6.22 53.68 -9.43
N ALA A 19 5.42 53.00 -10.27
CA ALA A 19 4.19 52.36 -9.84
C ALA A 19 4.54 51.14 -8.97
N LEU A 20 4.19 51.20 -7.69
CA LEU A 20 4.28 50.08 -6.75
C LEU A 20 3.25 49.02 -7.12
N VAL A 21 3.65 48.04 -7.93
CA VAL A 21 2.91 46.78 -8.08
C VAL A 21 3.20 45.95 -6.82
N GLY A 22 2.27 45.96 -5.88
CA GLY A 22 2.36 45.11 -4.69
C GLY A 22 2.33 43.63 -5.07
N PRO A 23 3.04 42.75 -4.35
CA PRO A 23 3.00 41.32 -4.59
C PRO A 23 1.57 40.83 -4.39
N ALA A 24 1.03 40.14 -5.40
CA ALA A 24 -0.24 39.44 -5.28
C ALA A 24 -0.15 38.45 -4.10
N PRO A 25 -1.18 38.36 -3.23
CA PRO A 25 -1.18 37.37 -2.16
C PRO A 25 -1.08 35.99 -2.82
N ALA A 26 -0.02 35.26 -2.48
CA ALA A 26 0.08 33.86 -2.84
C ALA A 26 -1.12 33.14 -2.22
N THR A 27 -2.08 32.77 -3.06
CA THR A 27 -3.10 31.79 -2.69
C THR A 27 -2.34 30.53 -2.31
N ALA A 28 -2.28 30.23 -1.01
CA ALA A 28 -1.80 28.96 -0.53
C ALA A 28 -2.59 27.89 -1.28
N ALA A 29 -1.89 27.10 -2.12
CA ALA A 29 -2.49 25.98 -2.79
C ALA A 29 -3.14 25.11 -1.71
N GLN A 30 -4.45 24.96 -1.79
CA GLN A 30 -5.18 24.05 -0.93
C GLN A 30 -4.46 22.69 -1.02
N PRO A 31 -4.11 22.05 0.11
CA PRO A 31 -3.47 20.74 0.07
C PRO A 31 -4.30 19.86 -0.86
N PRO A 32 -3.68 19.14 -1.81
CA PRO A 32 -4.43 18.24 -2.67
C PRO A 32 -5.30 17.37 -1.79
N ALA A 33 -6.60 17.34 -2.09
CA ALA A 33 -7.52 16.45 -1.39
C ALA A 33 -6.90 15.06 -1.37
N SER A 34 -6.91 14.43 -0.19
CA SER A 34 -6.60 13.02 0.01
C SER A 34 -7.15 12.17 -1.14
N ARG A 35 -6.27 11.74 -2.04
CA ARG A 35 -6.64 11.16 -3.36
C ARG A 35 -6.12 9.75 -3.53
N TYR A 36 -4.92 9.48 -3.02
CA TYR A 36 -4.26 8.21 -3.19
C TYR A 36 -4.43 7.35 -1.96
N LEU A 37 -4.91 6.12 -2.14
CA LEU A 37 -4.66 5.03 -1.20
C LEU A 37 -3.25 4.51 -1.47
N ASN A 38 -2.33 4.81 -0.56
CA ASN A 38 -1.00 4.22 -0.59
C ASN A 38 -1.10 2.88 0.13
N LEU A 39 -1.07 1.78 -0.62
CA LEU A 39 -1.08 0.43 -0.06
C LEU A 39 0.36 -0.03 0.14
N HIS A 40 0.75 -0.22 1.40
CA HIS A 40 2.08 -0.67 1.76
C HIS A 40 2.00 -2.15 2.08
N GLN A 41 2.82 -2.94 1.39
CA GLN A 41 3.07 -4.34 1.69
C GLN A 41 4.45 -4.46 2.31
N CYS A 42 4.49 -4.82 3.58
CA CYS A 42 5.72 -5.08 4.31
C CYS A 42 5.87 -6.57 4.49
N VAL A 43 6.85 -7.16 3.83
CA VAL A 43 7.18 -8.57 3.96
C VAL A 43 8.32 -8.68 4.95
N PHE A 44 8.14 -9.51 5.96
CA PHE A 44 9.17 -9.80 6.95
C PHE A 44 9.65 -11.23 6.81
N ASP A 45 10.94 -11.48 6.97
CA ASP A 45 11.53 -12.81 6.95
C ASP A 45 12.22 -13.16 8.26
N ALA A 46 12.07 -14.42 8.69
CA ALA A 46 12.77 -14.92 9.86
C ALA A 46 14.26 -15.12 9.56
N PHE A 47 15.14 -14.49 10.34
CA PHE A 47 16.60 -14.60 10.17
C PHE A 47 17.20 -15.91 10.74
N LEU A 48 16.38 -16.88 11.14
CA LEU A 48 16.88 -18.08 11.81
C LEU A 48 17.42 -19.10 10.80
N PRO A 49 18.65 -19.64 10.98
CA PRO A 49 19.34 -20.51 10.01
C PRO A 49 18.66 -21.86 9.71
N ALA A 50 17.49 -22.14 10.29
CA ALA A 50 16.76 -23.41 10.13
C ALA A 50 15.26 -23.22 9.82
N SER A 51 14.80 -22.01 9.54
CA SER A 51 13.40 -21.77 9.15
C SER A 51 13.32 -20.58 8.21
N PHE A 52 12.83 -20.82 7.00
CA PHE A 52 12.43 -19.77 6.08
C PHE A 52 10.94 -19.52 6.32
N ASP A 53 10.58 -18.30 6.68
CA ASP A 53 9.20 -17.93 6.98
C ASP A 53 9.00 -16.49 6.53
N LEU A 54 8.05 -16.27 5.63
CA LEU A 54 7.69 -14.96 5.11
C LEU A 54 6.35 -14.53 5.68
N MET A 55 6.33 -13.34 6.26
CA MET A 55 5.14 -12.76 6.84
C MET A 55 4.81 -11.43 6.20
N THR A 56 3.69 -11.36 5.49
CA THR A 56 3.21 -10.11 4.88
C THR A 56 2.35 -9.31 5.86
N THR A 57 2.55 -8.00 5.90
CA THR A 57 1.74 -7.06 6.67
C THR A 57 1.37 -5.85 5.83
N VAL A 58 0.09 -5.47 5.83
CA VAL A 58 -0.49 -4.31 5.13
C VAL A 58 -1.16 -3.32 6.07
N VAL A 59 -1.42 -3.72 7.32
CA VAL A 59 -1.89 -2.86 8.41
C VAL A 59 -1.17 -3.24 9.69
N PRO A 60 -1.02 -2.34 10.68
CA PRO A 60 -0.39 -2.69 11.95
C PRO A 60 -0.99 -3.94 12.60
N SER A 61 -0.13 -4.86 13.05
CA SER A 61 -0.51 -5.93 13.96
C SER A 61 -1.02 -5.34 15.27
N ARG A 62 -1.87 -6.09 15.98
CA ARG A 62 -2.44 -5.62 17.26
C ARG A 62 -1.41 -5.44 18.38
N ASP A 63 -0.33 -6.20 18.35
CA ASP A 63 0.82 -5.98 19.25
C ASP A 63 1.78 -4.87 18.79
N GLY A 64 1.55 -4.29 17.60
CA GLY A 64 2.35 -3.20 17.05
C GLY A 64 3.77 -3.57 16.61
N ARG A 65 4.17 -4.85 16.66
CA ARG A 65 5.52 -5.28 16.25
C ARG A 65 5.71 -5.22 14.73
N PHE A 66 4.65 -5.51 13.98
CA PHE A 66 4.68 -5.54 12.52
C PHE A 66 3.76 -4.45 12.00
N THR A 67 4.33 -3.48 11.31
CA THR A 67 3.60 -2.30 10.85
C THR A 67 3.86 -2.04 9.39
N ALA A 68 2.81 -1.57 8.72
CA ALA A 68 2.85 -1.11 7.34
C ALA A 68 2.26 0.30 7.26
N GLY A 69 2.87 1.12 6.40
CA GLY A 69 2.56 2.54 6.23
C GLY A 69 1.27 2.84 5.48
N THR A 70 0.41 1.84 5.20
CA THR A 70 -0.78 1.98 4.36
C THR A 70 -1.62 3.17 4.79
N ASN A 71 -1.82 4.15 3.93
CA ASN A 71 -2.42 5.43 4.29
C ASN A 71 -3.25 6.01 3.14
N ILE A 72 -3.90 7.14 3.42
CA ILE A 72 -4.38 8.04 2.38
C ILE A 72 -3.54 9.31 2.40
N SER A 73 -3.16 9.79 1.23
CA SER A 73 -2.47 11.07 1.10
C SER A 73 -2.77 11.77 -0.25
N GLY A 74 -2.25 12.98 -0.42
CA GLY A 74 -2.37 13.74 -1.67
C GLY A 74 -1.41 13.29 -2.78
N ALA A 75 -0.49 12.36 -2.50
CA ALA A 75 0.51 11.87 -3.44
C ALA A 75 0.67 10.34 -3.34
N ALA A 76 1.09 9.72 -4.46
CA ALA A 76 1.45 8.31 -4.45
C ALA A 76 2.80 8.12 -3.74
N ASP A 77 2.86 7.18 -2.79
CA ASP A 77 4.09 6.77 -2.13
C ASP A 77 4.90 5.84 -3.06
N ALA A 78 6.16 6.17 -3.31
CA ALA A 78 7.02 5.41 -4.24
C ALA A 78 7.78 4.25 -3.58
N SER A 79 7.66 4.08 -2.27
CA SER A 79 8.42 3.08 -1.51
C SER A 79 7.69 2.61 -0.25
N PRO A 80 7.85 1.35 0.15
CA PRO A 80 7.25 0.84 1.37
C PRO A 80 7.84 1.52 2.62
N SER A 81 6.97 2.18 3.38
CA SER A 81 7.17 2.46 4.80
C SER A 81 6.78 1.25 5.65
N CYS A 82 7.77 0.61 6.27
CA CYS A 82 7.61 -0.60 7.09
C CYS A 82 8.20 -0.42 8.49
N GLY A 83 7.62 -1.11 9.47
CA GLY A 83 8.20 -1.27 10.80
C GLY A 83 9.53 -2.03 10.76
N ARG A 84 10.24 -2.06 11.88
CA ARG A 84 11.52 -2.81 11.97
C ARG A 84 11.34 -4.32 12.10
N GLY A 85 10.14 -4.79 12.42
CA GLY A 85 9.91 -6.16 12.90
C GLY A 85 10.20 -6.28 14.38
N ASP A 86 10.43 -7.50 14.87
CA ASP A 86 10.59 -7.81 16.29
C ASP A 86 12.01 -8.29 16.67
N GLY A 87 12.96 -8.21 15.75
CA GLY A 87 14.34 -8.66 15.92
C GLY A 87 14.55 -10.16 15.66
N THR A 88 13.48 -10.95 15.54
CA THR A 88 13.54 -12.30 14.94
C THR A 88 13.16 -12.25 13.46
N TYR A 89 12.25 -11.33 13.14
CA TYR A 89 11.83 -11.00 11.79
C TYR A 89 12.37 -9.63 11.39
N GLU A 90 12.94 -9.56 10.19
CA GLU A 90 13.46 -8.33 9.58
C GLU A 90 12.74 -8.04 8.26
N ASN A 91 12.95 -6.87 7.66
CA ASN A 91 12.31 -6.52 6.39
C ASN A 91 12.94 -7.29 5.23
N ASN A 92 12.09 -7.92 4.44
CA ASN A 92 12.46 -8.65 3.25
C ASN A 92 12.31 -7.79 1.98
N VAL A 93 13.07 -8.16 0.94
CA VAL A 93 13.12 -7.50 -0.38
C VAL A 93 11.79 -7.49 -1.13
N TYR A 94 10.83 -8.36 -0.78
CA TYR A 94 9.49 -8.38 -1.38
C TYR A 94 8.54 -7.31 -0.80
N SER A 95 9.03 -6.44 0.09
CA SER A 95 8.29 -5.27 0.53
C SER A 95 8.14 -4.25 -0.60
N ALA A 96 6.94 -3.68 -0.76
CA ALA A 96 6.61 -2.75 -1.83
C ALA A 96 5.45 -1.82 -1.43
N ALA A 97 5.29 -0.71 -2.16
CA ALA A 97 4.14 0.17 -2.02
C ALA A 97 3.66 0.62 -3.40
N GLU A 98 2.35 0.82 -3.51
CA GLU A 98 1.71 1.37 -4.71
C GLU A 98 0.62 2.36 -4.29
N GLY A 99 0.60 3.52 -4.95
CA GLY A 99 -0.42 4.55 -4.75
C GLY A 99 -1.56 4.41 -5.74
N TYR A 100 -2.77 4.13 -5.24
CA TYR A 100 -3.97 4.00 -6.06
C TYR A 100 -4.83 5.27 -6.00
N ASP A 101 -4.99 5.94 -7.13
CA ASP A 101 -5.89 7.09 -7.26
C ASP A 101 -7.35 6.65 -7.13
N LEU A 102 -7.96 6.95 -5.98
CA LEU A 102 -9.34 6.57 -5.68
C LEU A 102 -10.37 7.34 -6.51
N THR A 103 -9.97 8.40 -7.21
CA THR A 103 -10.85 9.16 -8.11
C THR A 103 -10.89 8.57 -9.53
N ALA A 104 -10.00 7.63 -9.86
CA ALA A 104 -9.89 7.05 -11.19
C ALA A 104 -11.02 6.06 -11.54
N GLY A 105 -11.84 5.67 -10.57
CA GLY A 105 -12.90 4.69 -10.78
C GLY A 105 -13.78 4.46 -9.56
N ARG A 106 -14.80 3.62 -9.74
CA ARG A 106 -15.78 3.28 -8.71
C ARG A 106 -15.32 2.17 -7.75
N TYR A 107 -14.51 1.24 -8.25
CA TYR A 107 -14.11 0.05 -7.53
C TYR A 107 -12.62 0.09 -7.23
N LEU A 108 -12.25 -0.09 -5.96
CA LEU A 108 -10.93 -0.59 -5.60
C LEU A 108 -11.00 -2.12 -5.72
N ASN A 109 -10.41 -2.66 -6.77
CA ASN A 109 -10.27 -4.10 -6.94
C ASN A 109 -9.04 -4.54 -6.15
N LEU A 110 -9.23 -5.02 -4.93
CA LEU A 110 -8.15 -5.54 -4.10
C LEU A 110 -7.81 -6.95 -4.55
N HIS A 111 -6.62 -7.11 -5.14
CA HIS A 111 -6.08 -8.41 -5.51
C HIS A 111 -5.19 -8.94 -4.39
N GLN A 112 -5.42 -10.18 -4.00
CA GLN A 112 -4.54 -10.96 -3.14
C GLN A 112 -3.98 -12.12 -3.97
N CYS A 113 -2.67 -12.19 -4.07
CA CYS A 113 -1.96 -13.27 -4.75
C CYS A 113 -1.08 -13.99 -3.75
N VAL A 114 -1.38 -15.26 -3.51
CA VAL A 114 -0.67 -16.11 -2.54
C VAL A 114 0.18 -17.11 -3.30
N TYR A 115 1.46 -17.16 -2.96
CA TYR A 115 2.42 -18.11 -3.51
C TYR A 115 2.90 -19.03 -2.40
N PHE A 116 3.29 -20.25 -2.75
CA PHE A 116 3.87 -21.20 -1.81
C PHE A 116 5.18 -21.75 -2.36
N GLY A 117 6.22 -21.71 -1.52
CA GLY A 117 7.53 -22.27 -1.83
C GLY A 117 7.63 -23.69 -1.31
N ASP A 118 7.65 -24.70 -2.17
CA ASP A 118 7.72 -26.11 -1.71
C ASP A 118 9.03 -26.43 -0.98
N TYR A 119 10.13 -25.79 -1.41
CA TYR A 119 11.46 -25.95 -0.81
C TYR A 119 11.53 -25.29 0.57
N ASP A 120 11.08 -24.04 0.65
CA ASP A 120 11.12 -23.20 1.86
C ASP A 120 9.93 -23.47 2.80
N GLN A 121 8.92 -24.20 2.32
CA GLN A 121 7.66 -24.51 2.99
C GLN A 121 6.92 -23.28 3.53
N THR A 122 7.00 -22.16 2.81
CA THR A 122 6.44 -20.88 3.26
C THR A 122 5.49 -20.22 2.26
N HIS A 123 4.55 -19.44 2.79
CA HIS A 123 3.65 -18.61 1.99
C HIS A 123 4.20 -17.21 1.78
N LEU A 124 4.02 -16.68 0.57
CA LEU A 124 4.16 -15.25 0.28
C LEU A 124 2.83 -14.69 -0.18
N THR A 125 2.28 -13.73 0.55
CA THR A 125 1.09 -12.98 0.11
C THR A 125 1.52 -11.65 -0.49
N THR A 126 1.01 -11.34 -1.68
CA THR A 126 1.19 -10.04 -2.33
C THR A 126 -0.14 -9.37 -2.64
N VAL A 127 -0.18 -8.05 -2.52
CA VAL A 127 -1.35 -7.18 -2.77
C VAL A 127 -1.02 -5.97 -3.64
N VAL A 128 0.27 -5.71 -3.86
CA VAL A 128 0.80 -4.73 -4.80
C VAL A 128 1.84 -5.41 -5.69
N PRO A 129 2.23 -4.82 -6.83
CA PRO A 129 3.40 -5.26 -7.57
C PRO A 129 4.66 -5.18 -6.69
N THR A 130 5.50 -6.21 -6.71
CA THR A 130 6.82 -6.16 -6.06
C THR A 130 7.92 -5.87 -7.08
N THR A 131 9.14 -5.63 -6.61
CA THR A 131 10.32 -5.43 -7.48
C THR A 131 10.69 -6.70 -8.26
N ASP A 132 10.33 -7.88 -7.75
CA ASP A 132 10.38 -9.13 -8.50
C ASP A 132 9.05 -9.35 -9.23
N PHE A 133 9.07 -9.20 -10.55
CA PHE A 133 7.89 -9.37 -11.41
C PHE A 133 7.24 -10.75 -11.31
N LYS A 134 7.89 -11.75 -10.70
CA LYS A 134 7.32 -13.06 -10.42
C LYS A 134 6.25 -13.03 -9.34
N PHE A 135 6.25 -12.04 -8.45
CA PHE A 135 5.30 -11.89 -7.35
C PHE A 135 4.55 -10.57 -7.49
N THR A 136 3.47 -10.59 -8.25
CA THR A 136 2.65 -9.41 -8.52
C THR A 136 1.18 -9.68 -8.25
N ALA A 137 0.52 -8.66 -7.71
CA ALA A 137 -0.93 -8.59 -7.59
C ALA A 137 -1.42 -7.34 -8.33
N ALA A 138 -2.39 -7.50 -9.23
CA ALA A 138 -2.89 -6.41 -10.06
C ALA A 138 -4.00 -5.59 -9.36
N THR A 139 -3.81 -5.24 -8.08
CA THR A 139 -4.70 -4.31 -7.39
C THR A 139 -4.82 -3.03 -8.21
N ASN A 140 -6.04 -2.51 -8.35
CA ASN A 140 -6.30 -1.36 -9.20
C ASN A 140 -7.55 -0.60 -8.76
N VAL A 141 -7.72 0.60 -9.29
CA VAL A 141 -8.98 1.35 -9.22
C VAL A 141 -9.56 1.44 -10.63
N SER A 142 -10.81 1.02 -10.82
CA SER A 142 -11.48 1.09 -12.12
C SER A 142 -13.01 1.19 -12.00
N ASN A 143 -13.69 1.38 -13.13
CA ASN A 143 -15.16 1.36 -13.18
C ASN A 143 -15.75 -0.05 -13.32
N THR A 144 -14.91 -1.08 -13.34
CA THR A 144 -15.32 -2.47 -13.52
C THR A 144 -14.91 -3.29 -12.32
N ARG A 145 -15.80 -4.18 -11.88
CA ARG A 145 -15.49 -5.14 -10.82
C ARG A 145 -14.62 -6.24 -11.39
N ASP A 146 -13.45 -6.46 -10.80
CA ASP A 146 -12.67 -7.66 -11.07
C ASP A 146 -13.27 -8.83 -10.27
N THR A 147 -13.53 -9.95 -10.95
CA THR A 147 -14.14 -11.16 -10.35
C THR A 147 -13.16 -12.32 -10.19
N ALA A 148 -11.92 -12.14 -10.64
CA ALA A 148 -10.86 -13.14 -10.54
C ALA A 148 -9.52 -12.46 -10.23
N PRO A 149 -8.64 -13.10 -9.43
CA PRO A 149 -7.31 -12.58 -9.19
C PRO A 149 -6.49 -12.56 -10.49
N ARG A 150 -5.82 -11.45 -10.75
CA ARG A 150 -4.76 -11.32 -11.74
C ARG A 150 -3.43 -11.30 -10.99
N CYS A 151 -2.75 -12.43 -11.07
CA CYS A 151 -1.46 -12.69 -10.43
C CYS A 151 -0.46 -13.12 -11.49
N SER A 152 0.83 -12.87 -11.25
CA SER A 152 1.87 -13.61 -11.95
C SER A 152 1.86 -15.08 -11.53
N SER A 153 2.51 -15.95 -12.31
CA SER A 153 2.55 -17.39 -12.03
C SER A 153 3.41 -17.76 -10.81
N GLY A 154 4.23 -16.83 -10.30
CA GLY A 154 5.34 -17.14 -9.41
C GLY A 154 6.62 -17.39 -10.21
N GLY A 155 7.61 -17.99 -9.56
CA GLY A 155 8.85 -18.43 -10.19
C GLY A 155 9.92 -18.86 -9.18
N GLY A 156 10.93 -19.58 -9.68
CA GLY A 156 11.92 -20.22 -8.81
C GLY A 156 11.30 -21.41 -8.10
N VAL A 157 11.29 -21.38 -6.77
CA VAL A 157 10.70 -22.44 -5.92
C VAL A 157 9.25 -22.13 -5.50
N TYR A 158 8.70 -20.98 -5.91
CA TYR A 158 7.38 -20.51 -5.50
C TYR A 158 6.36 -20.59 -6.63
N ASP A 159 5.25 -21.27 -6.37
CA ASP A 159 4.11 -21.38 -7.28
C ASP A 159 2.88 -20.64 -6.75
N LEU A 160 2.11 -20.04 -7.66
CA LEU A 160 0.83 -19.43 -7.31
C LEU A 160 -0.13 -20.48 -6.74
N LEU A 161 -0.84 -20.13 -5.66
CA LEU A 161 -1.94 -20.90 -5.09
C LEU A 161 -3.29 -20.26 -5.45
N PRO A 162 -4.00 -20.76 -6.48
CA PRO A 162 -5.25 -20.16 -6.93
C PRO A 162 -6.35 -20.19 -5.86
N LEU A 163 -6.39 -21.23 -5.03
CA LEU A 163 -7.41 -21.37 -3.98
C LEU A 163 -7.30 -20.27 -2.91
N LEU A 164 -6.10 -19.78 -2.64
CA LEU A 164 -5.84 -18.75 -1.63
C LEU A 164 -5.73 -17.35 -2.23
N SER A 165 -5.76 -17.24 -3.56
CA SER A 165 -5.72 -15.98 -4.29
C SER A 165 -7.13 -15.51 -4.64
N SER A 166 -7.38 -14.19 -4.61
CA SER A 166 -8.70 -13.63 -4.90
C SER A 166 -8.66 -12.18 -5.37
N ALA A 167 -9.75 -11.76 -5.99
CA ALA A 167 -10.04 -10.36 -6.26
C ALA A 167 -11.30 -9.96 -5.49
N THR A 168 -11.19 -8.91 -4.68
CA THR A 168 -12.30 -8.36 -3.91
C THR A 168 -12.64 -6.97 -4.44
N PRO A 169 -13.71 -6.81 -5.24
CA PRO A 169 -14.13 -5.51 -5.72
C PRO A 169 -14.83 -4.73 -4.60
N LEU A 170 -14.25 -3.60 -4.21
CA LEU A 170 -14.73 -2.73 -3.13
C LEU A 170 -15.36 -1.48 -3.73
N ASP A 171 -16.68 -1.32 -3.60
CA ASP A 171 -17.42 -0.16 -4.14
C ASP A 171 -17.13 1.08 -3.29
N LEU A 172 -16.29 1.99 -3.79
CA LEU A 172 -15.84 3.19 -3.07
C LEU A 172 -17.00 4.15 -2.74
N ALA A 173 -18.12 4.06 -3.46
CA ALA A 173 -19.32 4.86 -3.19
C ALA A 173 -20.24 4.25 -2.11
N ALA A 174 -19.98 3.03 -1.65
CA ALA A 174 -20.84 2.35 -0.69
C ALA A 174 -20.64 2.81 0.77
N GLY A 175 -19.64 3.65 1.06
CA GLY A 175 -19.31 4.07 2.40
C GLY A 175 -18.22 5.12 2.49
N ARG A 176 -17.79 5.41 3.71
CA ARG A 176 -16.79 6.44 4.03
C ARG A 176 -15.44 5.88 4.44
N TYR A 177 -15.40 4.60 4.80
CA TYR A 177 -14.19 3.93 5.26
C TYR A 177 -13.91 2.70 4.42
N LEU A 178 -12.67 2.59 3.96
CA LEU A 178 -12.05 1.30 3.67
C LEU A 178 -11.59 0.71 4.99
N ASN A 179 -12.28 -0.33 5.44
CA ASN A 179 -11.82 -1.14 6.55
C ASN A 179 -10.91 -2.21 5.97
N LEU A 180 -9.60 -1.98 6.00
CA LEU A 180 -8.61 -2.95 5.52
C LEU A 180 -8.30 -3.92 6.65
N HIS A 181 -8.74 -5.16 6.50
CA HIS A 181 -8.49 -6.23 7.45
C HIS A 181 -7.28 -7.05 7.01
N GLN A 182 -6.50 -7.50 7.99
CA GLN A 182 -5.44 -8.48 7.81
C GLN A 182 -5.61 -9.59 8.84
N CYS A 183 -5.58 -10.83 8.36
CA CYS A 183 -5.67 -12.02 9.17
C CYS A 183 -4.40 -12.83 9.01
N MET A 184 -3.74 -13.08 10.13
CA MET A 184 -2.50 -13.84 10.19
C MET A 184 -2.80 -15.25 10.69
N TYR A 185 -2.32 -16.25 9.99
CA TYR A 185 -2.42 -17.66 10.37
C TYR A 185 -1.03 -18.24 10.53
N TYR A 186 -0.92 -19.29 11.34
CA TYR A 186 0.35 -20.00 11.51
C TYR A 186 0.13 -21.50 11.59
N PHE A 187 1.04 -22.23 10.95
CA PHE A 187 1.10 -23.68 11.04
C PHE A 187 2.41 -24.13 11.68
N ASN A 188 2.30 -24.68 12.90
CA ASN A 188 3.47 -25.14 13.66
C ASN A 188 4.24 -26.28 12.99
N GLY A 189 3.58 -27.10 12.17
CA GLY A 189 4.23 -28.22 11.47
C GLY A 189 5.23 -27.77 10.39
N ARG A 190 5.05 -26.56 9.84
CA ARG A 190 5.95 -25.96 8.84
C ARG A 190 6.70 -24.73 9.35
N ARG A 191 6.30 -24.20 10.52
CA ARG A 191 6.80 -22.93 11.09
C ARG A 191 6.62 -21.79 10.09
N ASP A 192 5.40 -21.67 9.58
CA ASP A 192 5.06 -20.80 8.47
C ASP A 192 3.89 -19.89 8.82
N HIS A 193 4.05 -18.61 8.56
CA HIS A 193 3.02 -17.60 8.62
C HIS A 193 2.32 -17.44 7.27
N PHE A 194 1.01 -17.30 7.34
CA PHE A 194 0.18 -17.08 6.17
C PHE A 194 -0.77 -15.90 6.41
N THR A 195 -0.77 -14.94 5.48
CA THR A 195 -1.57 -13.71 5.60
C THR A 195 -2.69 -13.65 4.58
N THR A 196 -3.88 -13.24 5.02
CA THR A 196 -4.96 -12.83 4.11
C THR A 196 -5.46 -11.42 4.39
N VAL A 197 -5.82 -10.71 3.33
CA VAL A 197 -6.50 -9.41 3.29
C VAL A 197 -7.82 -9.47 2.51
N ALA A 198 -8.06 -10.59 1.84
CA ALA A 198 -9.24 -10.93 1.05
C ALA A 198 -9.63 -12.40 1.33
N PRO A 199 -10.88 -12.81 1.05
CA PRO A 199 -11.29 -14.22 1.21
C PRO A 199 -10.56 -15.17 0.27
N SER A 200 -10.19 -16.34 0.76
CA SER A 200 -9.86 -17.52 -0.06
C SER A 200 -11.10 -18.01 -0.80
N GLY A 201 -10.90 -18.76 -1.89
CA GLY A 201 -12.00 -19.29 -2.72
C GLY A 201 -12.94 -20.25 -1.96
N ASP A 202 -12.45 -20.91 -0.92
CA ASP A 202 -13.22 -21.80 -0.03
C ASP A 202 -13.71 -21.12 1.27
N GLY A 203 -13.39 -19.84 1.48
CA GLY A 203 -13.82 -19.04 2.62
C GLY A 203 -13.21 -19.39 3.98
N ARG A 204 -12.33 -20.40 4.08
CA ARG A 204 -11.68 -20.80 5.34
C ARG A 204 -10.72 -19.72 5.86
N PHE A 205 -9.98 -19.12 4.93
CA PHE A 205 -9.03 -18.04 5.19
C PHE A 205 -9.61 -16.74 4.69
N LYS A 206 -10.24 -15.99 5.58
CA LYS A 206 -10.99 -14.79 5.21
C LYS A 206 -10.52 -13.60 6.04
N ALA A 207 -10.35 -12.47 5.37
CA ALA A 207 -10.31 -11.17 6.02
C ALA A 207 -11.60 -10.39 5.71
N GLY A 208 -12.09 -9.64 6.70
CA GLY A 208 -13.32 -8.86 6.62
C GLY A 208 -13.25 -7.56 5.82
N THR A 209 -12.27 -7.40 4.93
CA THR A 209 -12.03 -6.16 4.18
C THR A 209 -13.30 -5.69 3.47
N ASN A 210 -13.71 -4.45 3.75
CA ASN A 210 -14.98 -3.90 3.30
C ASN A 210 -14.94 -2.38 3.11
N ILE A 211 -15.98 -1.86 2.45
CA ILE A 211 -16.32 -0.44 2.46
C ILE A 211 -17.57 -0.28 3.31
N SER A 212 -17.53 0.63 4.29
CA SER A 212 -18.70 0.90 5.13
C SER A 212 -18.74 2.35 5.64
N ASN A 213 -19.84 2.72 6.29
CA ASN A 213 -20.00 4.04 6.92
C ASN A 213 -19.40 4.11 8.34
N THR A 214 -18.90 2.99 8.86
CA THR A 214 -18.42 2.83 10.23
C THR A 214 -16.98 2.31 10.21
N PRO A 215 -16.05 2.94 10.94
CA PRO A 215 -14.70 2.41 11.06
C PRO A 215 -14.71 1.13 11.89
N ASP A 216 -14.17 0.05 11.33
CA ASP A 216 -14.00 -1.22 12.04
C ASP A 216 -12.79 -1.12 12.98
N THR A 217 -12.97 -1.58 14.22
CA THR A 217 -11.94 -1.51 15.29
C THR A 217 -11.36 -2.87 15.65
N THR A 218 -11.91 -3.95 15.08
CA THR A 218 -11.44 -5.31 15.31
C THR A 218 -11.34 -6.09 14.00
N PRO A 219 -10.28 -6.91 13.81
CA PRO A 219 -10.17 -7.73 12.63
C PRO A 219 -11.24 -8.82 12.63
N SER A 220 -12.00 -8.93 11.54
CA SER A 220 -12.87 -10.07 11.26
C SER A 220 -12.12 -11.08 10.41
N CYS A 221 -11.88 -12.27 10.98
CA CYS A 221 -11.06 -13.31 10.38
C CYS A 221 -11.79 -14.65 10.29
N GLY A 222 -11.51 -15.41 9.23
CA GLY A 222 -11.94 -16.80 9.10
C GLY A 222 -11.20 -17.72 10.08
N PRO A 223 -11.74 -18.91 10.38
CA PRO A 223 -11.18 -19.81 11.39
C PRO A 223 -9.86 -20.49 10.97
N GLY A 224 -9.51 -20.46 9.68
CA GLY A 224 -8.43 -21.29 9.13
C GLY A 224 -8.92 -22.71 8.83
N ASP A 225 -8.01 -23.68 8.79
CA ASP A 225 -8.32 -25.06 8.39
C ASP A 225 -7.93 -26.16 9.39
N GLY A 226 -7.56 -25.75 10.60
CA GLY A 226 -7.11 -26.65 11.66
C GLY A 226 -5.61 -26.93 11.64
N GLN A 227 -4.94 -26.82 10.48
CA GLN A 227 -3.48 -26.82 10.41
C GLN A 227 -2.97 -25.38 10.59
N TYR A 228 -3.45 -24.47 9.76
CA TYR A 228 -3.22 -23.05 9.89
C TYR A 228 -4.25 -22.45 10.85
N GLN A 229 -3.76 -22.03 12.02
CA GLN A 229 -4.58 -21.45 13.08
C GLN A 229 -4.42 -19.94 13.08
N LEU A 230 -5.54 -19.23 13.27
CA LEU A 230 -5.53 -17.77 13.37
C LEU A 230 -4.64 -17.33 14.54
N ILE A 231 -3.84 -16.28 14.31
CA ILE A 231 -3.10 -15.56 15.35
C ILE A 231 -3.76 -14.19 15.55
N PRO A 232 -4.64 -14.04 16.57
CA PRO A 232 -5.37 -12.79 16.77
C PRO A 232 -4.47 -11.58 17.06
N LEU A 233 -3.29 -11.81 17.64
CA LEU A 233 -2.35 -10.75 18.02
C LEU A 233 -1.60 -10.15 16.82
N LEU A 234 -1.36 -10.96 15.79
CA LEU A 234 -0.72 -10.53 14.53
C LEU A 234 -1.73 -10.11 13.47
N SER A 235 -3.02 -10.31 13.73
CA SER A 235 -4.11 -9.83 12.88
C SER A 235 -4.46 -8.38 13.25
N GLY A 236 -4.93 -7.61 12.27
CA GLY A 236 -5.16 -6.18 12.42
C GLY A 236 -6.26 -5.64 11.51
N VAL A 237 -6.75 -4.46 11.83
CA VAL A 237 -7.65 -3.70 10.95
C VAL A 237 -7.24 -2.24 10.97
N LYS A 238 -7.29 -1.60 9.80
CA LYS A 238 -7.15 -0.14 9.68
C LYS A 238 -8.33 0.41 8.92
N ALA A 239 -9.11 1.25 9.58
CA ALA A 239 -10.14 2.06 8.93
C ALA A 239 -9.48 3.28 8.28
N ILE A 240 -9.64 3.42 6.97
CA ILE A 240 -9.05 4.47 6.16
C ILE A 240 -10.19 5.30 5.56
N PRO A 241 -10.29 6.61 5.83
CA PRO A 241 -11.29 7.47 5.19
C PRO A 241 -11.07 7.49 3.67
N VAL A 242 -12.11 7.27 2.87
CA VAL A 242 -12.02 7.22 1.38
C VAL A 242 -12.98 8.18 0.67
N SER A 243 -13.74 8.98 1.42
CA SER A 243 -14.59 10.07 0.90
C SER A 243 -14.58 11.29 1.80
#